data_AF-A0A2N2P2E1-F1
#
_entry.id   AF-A0A2N2P2E1-F1
#
_cell.length_a   1.000
_cell.length_b   1.000
_cell.length_c   1.000
_cell.angle_alpha   90.00
_cell.angle_beta   90.00
_cell.angle_gamma   90.00
#
_symmetry.space_group_name_H-M   'P 1'
#
loop_
_entity.id
_entity.type
_entity.pdbx_description
1 polymer ?
#
loop_
_entity_poly.entity_id
_entity_poly.type
_entity_poly.pdbx_seq_one_letter_code
_entity_poly.pdbx_strand_id
1 'polypeptide(L)'
;MLKKVFPFIFIVTLLLGIALFRVAFPVIASPDSQVYYFTPTPQPDGRILYTVKDGDTCTSISLLNNVSLDQLRLLNDLSGDACLFIRTGQLLLLGVVEKQPTAGPLATATSVLPSPTPFNGTADLCVLLFNDIDGNALVNEGLETALAGGAISVTERNGKVSETEKTNAVEETCFSELPEGDYTISVAIPEGYNPTMRTSIELKVTAGDTTKVDFGAQISGNIVDEPGTPVEVTNNKSPILGILGILVVIAGIVFGAYALRLQKK
;
A
#
# COMPACT_ATOMS: atom_id res chain seq x y z
N MET A 1 73.65 -44.84 55.54
CA MET A 1 73.59 -43.36 55.44
C MET A 1 72.19 -42.78 55.16
N LEU A 2 71.22 -43.58 54.71
CA LEU A 2 69.91 -43.08 54.25
C LEU A 2 68.92 -42.61 55.37
N LYS A 3 69.12 -42.97 56.64
CA LYS A 3 68.24 -42.58 57.76
C LYS A 3 68.44 -41.15 58.29
N LYS A 4 69.59 -40.50 58.01
CA LYS A 4 69.88 -39.14 58.49
C LYS A 4 69.50 -38.02 57.51
N VAL A 5 69.17 -38.38 56.25
CA VAL A 5 68.83 -37.41 55.19
C VAL A 5 67.35 -37.06 55.18
N PHE A 6 66.48 -37.99 55.61
CA PHE A 6 65.04 -37.80 55.67
C PHE A 6 64.57 -36.62 56.55
N PRO A 7 65.07 -36.42 57.78
CA PRO A 7 64.66 -35.26 58.59
C PRO A 7 65.14 -33.93 57.99
N PHE A 8 66.28 -33.94 57.29
CA PHE A 8 66.82 -32.74 56.65
C PHE A 8 65.97 -32.30 55.46
N ILE A 9 65.54 -33.25 54.62
CA ILE A 9 64.63 -32.96 53.50
C ILE A 9 63.28 -32.45 54.02
N PHE A 10 62.74 -33.05 55.09
CA PHE A 10 61.48 -32.62 55.70
C PHE A 10 61.56 -31.19 56.24
N ILE A 11 62.65 -30.82 56.92
CA ILE A 11 62.88 -29.46 57.43
C ILE A 11 63.02 -28.46 56.28
N VAL A 12 63.73 -28.81 55.21
CA VAL A 12 63.87 -27.94 54.04
C VAL A 12 62.52 -27.75 53.33
N THR A 13 61.72 -28.80 53.17
CA THR A 13 60.37 -28.68 52.59
C THR A 13 59.40 -27.90 53.47
N LEU A 14 59.53 -28.01 54.80
CA LEU A 14 58.72 -27.24 55.76
C LEU A 14 59.10 -25.76 55.72
N LEU A 15 60.39 -25.43 55.71
CA LEU A 15 60.88 -24.06 55.61
C LEU A 15 60.51 -23.42 54.26
N LEU A 16 60.59 -24.18 53.17
CA LEU A 16 60.17 -23.73 51.84
C LEU A 16 58.65 -23.53 51.78
N GLY A 17 57.87 -24.41 52.42
CA GLY A 17 56.42 -24.26 52.57
C GLY A 17 56.01 -23.02 53.37
N ILE A 18 56.73 -22.71 54.45
CA ILE A 18 56.48 -21.50 55.27
C ILE A 18 56.88 -20.23 54.51
N ALA A 19 57.97 -20.26 53.73
CA ALA A 19 58.37 -19.15 52.87
C ALA A 19 57.34 -18.89 51.76
N LEU A 20 56.76 -19.95 51.17
CA LEU A 20 55.68 -19.84 50.19
C LEU A 20 54.34 -19.40 50.81
N PHE A 21 54.13 -19.59 52.12
CA PHE A 21 52.92 -19.09 52.81
C PHE A 21 52.99 -17.58 53.15
N ARG A 22 54.18 -16.96 53.13
CA ARG A 22 54.38 -15.52 53.42
C ARG A 22 54.06 -14.59 52.24
N VAL A 23 53.94 -15.10 51.01
CA VAL A 23 53.53 -14.34 49.82
C VAL A 23 52.01 -14.30 49.60
N ALA A 24 51.23 -14.98 50.45
CA ALA A 24 49.78 -15.07 50.32
C ALA A 24 49.00 -14.11 51.25
N PHE A 25 49.67 -13.11 51.87
CA PHE A 25 48.95 -12.03 52.53
C PHE A 25 48.58 -10.97 51.49
N PRO A 26 47.29 -10.63 51.34
CA PRO A 26 46.92 -9.52 50.47
C PRO A 26 47.53 -8.24 51.04
N VAL A 27 48.27 -7.50 50.21
CA VAL A 27 48.56 -6.09 50.48
C VAL A 27 47.22 -5.39 50.40
N ILE A 28 46.56 -5.20 51.55
CA ILE A 28 45.40 -4.32 51.63
C ILE A 28 45.99 -2.92 51.54
N ALA A 29 46.01 -2.36 50.33
CA ALA A 29 46.17 -0.93 50.18
C ALA A 29 45.08 -0.29 51.04
N SER A 30 45.47 0.55 52.01
CA SER A 30 44.51 1.44 52.65
C SER A 30 43.71 2.08 51.52
N PRO A 31 42.35 2.06 51.56
CA PRO A 31 41.59 2.76 50.55
C PRO A 31 42.06 4.21 50.61
N ASP A 32 42.69 4.68 49.53
CA ASP A 32 42.94 6.11 49.39
C ASP A 32 41.62 6.78 49.71
N SER A 33 41.63 7.71 50.67
CA SER A 33 40.45 8.53 50.92
C SER A 33 40.21 9.30 49.63
N GLN A 34 39.36 8.77 48.77
CA GLN A 34 38.94 9.41 47.55
C GLN A 34 38.25 10.71 47.95
N VAL A 35 39.02 11.80 47.88
CA VAL A 35 38.54 13.14 48.17
C VAL A 35 37.46 13.42 47.13
N TYR A 36 36.23 13.54 47.59
CA TYR A 36 35.10 13.90 46.74
C TYR A 36 35.23 15.39 46.39
N TYR A 37 35.97 15.70 45.32
CA TYR A 37 36.04 17.06 44.80
C TYR A 37 34.95 17.24 43.74
N PHE A 38 34.03 18.15 44.01
CA PHE A 38 33.05 18.58 43.02
C PHE A 38 33.76 19.48 42.00
N THR A 39 33.97 18.97 40.79
CA THR A 39 34.40 19.78 39.66
C THR A 39 33.24 20.66 39.21
N PRO A 40 33.42 21.98 39.05
CA PRO A 40 32.37 22.84 38.54
C PRO A 40 31.84 22.36 37.18
N THR A 41 30.53 22.17 37.11
CA THR A 41 29.84 21.89 35.84
C THR A 41 29.56 23.21 35.12
N PRO A 42 29.67 23.28 33.78
CA PRO A 42 29.28 24.47 33.04
C PRO A 42 27.84 24.92 33.36
N GLN A 43 27.65 26.22 33.58
CA GLN A 43 26.34 26.85 33.72
C GLN A 43 25.61 26.89 32.35
N PRO A 44 24.29 27.16 32.31
CA PRO A 44 23.53 27.23 31.05
C PRO A 44 24.07 28.25 30.03
N ASP A 45 24.77 29.27 30.52
CA ASP A 45 25.44 30.30 29.72
C ASP A 45 26.86 29.89 29.26
N GLY A 46 27.31 28.68 29.57
CA GLY A 46 28.59 28.12 29.15
C GLY A 46 29.79 28.49 30.04
N ARG A 47 29.63 29.39 31.02
CA ARG A 47 30.70 29.67 31.99
C ARG A 47 30.88 28.50 32.95
N ILE A 48 32.12 28.21 33.32
CA ILE A 48 32.49 27.26 34.37
C ILE A 48 32.97 28.08 35.57
N LEU A 49 32.14 28.22 36.61
CA LEU A 49 32.45 29.01 37.80
C LEU A 49 32.84 28.12 38.98
N TYR A 50 33.96 28.44 39.63
CA TYR A 50 34.41 27.82 40.88
C TYR A 50 34.15 28.76 42.06
N THR A 51 33.51 28.25 43.11
CA THR A 51 33.37 28.98 44.38
C THR A 51 34.54 28.65 45.30
N VAL A 52 35.34 29.65 45.64
CA VAL A 52 36.50 29.54 46.53
C VAL A 52 36.06 29.01 47.89
N LYS A 53 36.71 27.95 48.37
CA LYS A 53 36.46 27.34 49.68
C LYS A 53 37.50 27.82 50.70
N ASP A 54 37.27 27.51 51.97
CA ASP A 54 38.25 27.81 53.02
C ASP A 54 39.55 27.05 52.79
N GLY A 55 40.69 27.72 52.92
CA GLY A 55 42.02 27.17 52.66
C GLY A 55 42.41 27.04 51.17
N ASP A 56 41.56 27.45 50.23
CA ASP A 56 41.91 27.44 48.81
C ASP A 56 42.96 28.51 48.45
N THR A 57 43.86 28.15 47.53
CA THR A 57 44.82 29.06 46.90
C THR A 57 44.63 28.99 45.39
N CYS A 58 45.06 30.02 44.64
CA CYS A 58 45.03 29.94 43.17
C CYS A 58 45.73 28.67 42.63
N THR A 59 46.83 28.25 43.27
CA THR A 59 47.57 27.05 42.87
C THR A 59 46.77 25.77 43.14
N SER A 60 46.13 25.64 44.30
CA SER A 60 45.30 24.45 44.58
C SER A 60 44.10 24.38 43.65
N ILE A 61 43.43 25.51 43.40
CA ILE A 61 42.28 25.60 42.47
C ILE A 61 42.71 25.24 41.05
N SER A 62 43.82 25.80 40.58
CA SER A 62 44.40 25.54 39.25
C SER A 62 44.66 24.04 39.03
N LEU A 63 45.33 23.39 39.98
CA LEU A 63 45.66 21.96 39.90
C LEU A 63 44.41 21.08 39.96
N LEU A 64 43.49 21.36 40.88
CA LEU A 64 42.28 20.55 41.09
C LEU A 64 41.32 20.64 39.91
N ASN A 65 41.28 21.78 39.21
CA ASN A 65 40.36 22.01 38.10
C ASN A 65 41.03 21.93 36.73
N ASN A 66 42.30 21.52 36.68
CA ASN A 66 43.09 21.36 35.45
C ASN A 66 43.08 22.63 34.56
N VAL A 67 43.16 23.81 35.17
CA VAL A 67 43.22 25.12 34.51
C VAL A 67 44.56 25.75 34.85
N SER A 68 45.32 26.23 33.86
CA SER A 68 46.64 26.83 34.15
C SER A 68 46.52 28.06 35.05
N LEU A 69 47.51 28.28 35.92
CA LEU A 69 47.51 29.41 36.85
C LEU A 69 47.39 30.75 36.10
N ASP A 70 48.08 30.88 34.96
CA ASP A 70 48.03 32.09 34.14
C ASP A 70 46.64 32.29 33.53
N GLN A 71 46.02 31.24 33.02
CA GLN A 71 44.65 31.32 32.49
C GLN A 71 43.63 31.66 33.59
N LEU A 72 43.75 31.05 34.78
CA LEU A 72 42.90 31.36 35.91
C LEU A 72 43.01 32.85 36.30
N ARG A 73 44.22 33.40 36.26
CA ARG A 73 44.47 34.81 36.57
C ARG A 73 43.90 35.73 35.50
N LEU A 74 44.14 35.42 34.22
CA LEU A 74 43.65 36.19 33.08
C LEU A 74 42.12 36.23 33.03
N LEU A 75 41.45 35.10 33.30
CA LEU A 75 39.98 35.01 33.27
C LEU A 75 39.29 35.79 34.39
N ASN A 76 40.01 36.14 35.46
CA ASN A 76 39.47 36.74 36.68
C ASN A 76 40.15 38.06 37.06
N ASP A 77 40.92 38.65 36.15
CA ASP A 77 41.68 39.88 36.37
C ASP A 77 42.61 39.86 37.61
N LEU A 78 43.12 38.68 37.98
CA LEU A 78 43.97 38.49 39.16
C LEU A 78 45.44 38.81 38.83
N SER A 79 45.77 40.09 38.75
CA SER A 79 47.14 40.58 38.49
C SER A 79 48.00 40.71 39.77
N GLY A 80 49.33 40.69 39.63
CA GLY A 80 50.27 40.78 40.76
C GLY A 80 49.99 39.76 41.87
N ASP A 81 49.93 40.24 43.11
CA ASP A 81 49.69 39.43 44.31
C ASP A 81 48.20 39.14 44.58
N ALA A 82 47.29 39.49 43.67
CA ALA A 82 45.84 39.33 43.86
C ALA A 82 45.42 37.89 44.22
N CYS A 83 46.18 36.89 43.79
CA CYS A 83 45.95 35.49 44.13
C CYS A 83 46.09 35.16 45.63
N LEU A 84 46.80 35.98 46.40
CA LEU A 84 46.93 35.83 47.86
C LEU A 84 45.68 36.34 48.61
N PHE A 85 44.81 37.09 47.93
CA PHE A 85 43.70 37.80 48.53
C PHE A 85 42.33 37.27 48.10
N ILE A 86 42.28 36.11 47.43
CA ILE A 86 41.02 35.44 47.13
C ILE A 86 40.29 35.10 48.43
N ARG A 87 38.97 35.28 48.45
CA ARG A 87 38.15 35.07 49.66
C ARG A 87 37.22 33.90 49.48
N THR A 88 36.97 33.16 50.55
CA THR A 88 35.94 32.13 50.59
C THR A 88 34.60 32.69 50.11
N GLY A 89 33.93 31.97 49.22
CA GLY A 89 32.69 32.39 48.55
C GLY A 89 32.88 33.20 47.26
N GLN A 90 34.10 33.65 46.95
CA GLN A 90 34.39 34.32 45.68
C GLN A 90 34.18 33.36 44.50
N LEU A 91 33.54 33.85 43.44
CA LEU A 91 33.37 33.10 42.19
C LEU A 91 34.55 33.38 41.26
N LEU A 92 35.21 32.33 40.79
CA LEU A 92 36.28 32.40 39.79
C LEU A 92 35.84 31.69 38.51
N LEU A 93 35.98 32.36 37.37
CA LEU A 93 35.79 31.81 36.05
C LEU A 93 36.97 30.90 35.69
N LEU A 94 36.70 29.61 35.53
CA LEU A 94 37.69 28.62 35.12
C LEU A 94 37.77 28.49 33.59
N GLY A 95 36.69 28.80 32.88
CA GLY A 95 36.63 28.76 31.42
C GLY A 95 35.23 29.01 30.90
N VAL A 96 35.12 29.13 29.58
CA VAL A 96 33.86 29.16 28.85
C VAL A 96 33.85 28.01 27.87
N VAL A 97 32.78 27.22 27.88
CA VAL A 97 32.49 26.28 26.81
C VAL A 97 31.52 26.98 25.87
N GLU A 98 31.94 27.15 24.61
CA GLU A 98 30.98 27.58 23.60
C GLU A 98 29.88 26.54 23.52
N LYS A 99 28.62 26.99 23.47
CA LYS A 99 27.49 26.10 23.22
C LYS A 99 27.71 25.50 21.84
N GLN A 100 28.29 24.31 21.78
CA GLN A 100 28.27 23.52 20.57
C GLN A 100 26.80 23.40 20.18
N PRO A 101 26.39 23.82 18.97
CA PRO A 101 25.02 23.62 18.55
C PRO A 101 24.74 22.13 18.68
N THR A 102 23.92 21.77 19.68
CA THR A 102 23.28 20.46 19.69
C THR A 102 22.60 20.39 18.33
N ALA A 103 23.12 19.52 17.45
CA ALA A 103 22.37 19.17 16.26
C ALA A 103 20.97 18.85 16.76
N GLY A 104 19.97 19.59 16.28
CA GLY A 104 18.59 19.29 16.60
C GLY A 104 18.34 17.80 16.34
N PRO A 105 17.31 17.20 16.97
CA PRO A 105 16.95 15.83 16.67
C PRO A 105 16.95 15.67 15.14
N LEU A 106 17.78 14.75 14.63
CA LEU A 106 17.77 14.40 13.23
C LEU A 106 16.30 14.16 12.90
N ALA A 107 15.74 14.90 11.93
CA ALA A 107 14.35 14.75 11.59
C ALA A 107 14.11 13.25 11.33
N THR A 108 13.39 12.60 12.24
CA THR A 108 12.86 11.27 11.98
C THR A 108 12.08 11.42 10.69
N ALA A 109 12.47 10.68 9.64
CA ALA A 109 11.73 10.71 8.40
C ALA A 109 10.26 10.49 8.73
N THR A 110 9.44 11.52 8.50
CA THR A 110 8.00 11.38 8.53
C THR A 110 7.70 10.20 7.63
N SER A 111 7.06 9.17 8.19
CA SER A 111 6.50 8.07 7.40
C SER A 111 5.83 8.72 6.19
N VAL A 112 6.22 8.30 4.98
CA VAL A 112 5.56 8.74 3.77
C VAL A 112 4.06 8.73 4.02
N LEU A 113 3.42 9.89 3.86
CA LEU A 113 1.97 9.95 3.71
C LEU A 113 1.63 8.87 2.67
N PRO A 114 0.58 8.04 2.86
CA PRO A 114 0.14 7.18 1.78
C PRO A 114 0.08 8.05 0.53
N SER A 115 0.80 7.65 -0.52
CA SER A 115 0.60 8.23 -1.84
C SER A 115 -0.90 8.24 -2.05
N PRO A 116 -1.54 9.35 -2.45
CA PRO A 116 -2.96 9.34 -2.73
C PRO A 116 -3.17 8.17 -3.68
N THR A 117 -3.89 7.15 -3.22
CA THR A 117 -4.33 6.07 -4.09
C THR A 117 -4.96 6.78 -5.28
N PRO A 118 -4.57 6.46 -6.53
CA PRO A 118 -5.18 7.07 -7.70
C PRO A 118 -6.68 7.12 -7.48
N PHE A 119 -7.26 8.31 -7.53
CA PHE A 119 -8.70 8.46 -7.38
C PHE A 119 -9.29 7.78 -8.61
N ASN A 120 -9.72 6.53 -8.44
CA ASN A 120 -10.52 5.82 -9.43
C ASN A 120 -11.87 6.52 -9.42
N GLY A 121 -11.99 7.61 -10.17
CA GLY A 121 -13.26 8.26 -10.31
C GLY A 121 -14.22 7.33 -11.07
N THR A 122 -15.49 7.50 -10.79
CA THR A 122 -16.55 6.77 -11.45
C THR A 122 -17.24 7.65 -12.48
N ALA A 123 -17.93 7.03 -13.42
CA ALA A 123 -18.71 7.69 -14.45
C ALA A 123 -20.09 7.03 -14.57
N ASP A 124 -21.00 7.72 -15.26
CA ASP A 124 -22.31 7.18 -15.60
C ASP A 124 -22.36 6.85 -17.10
N LEU A 125 -22.93 5.71 -17.45
CA LEU A 125 -23.12 5.27 -18.83
C LEU A 125 -24.60 4.98 -19.07
N CYS A 126 -25.23 5.75 -19.95
CA CYS A 126 -26.63 5.55 -20.33
C CYS A 126 -26.72 4.97 -21.74
N VAL A 127 -27.54 3.94 -21.88
CA VAL A 127 -27.75 3.24 -23.14
C VAL A 127 -29.22 3.34 -23.55
N LEU A 128 -29.47 3.86 -24.74
CA LEU A 128 -30.80 3.94 -25.32
C LEU A 128 -30.93 2.97 -26.49
N LEU A 129 -31.85 2.02 -26.40
CA LEU A 129 -32.33 1.27 -27.56
C LEU A 129 -33.61 1.96 -28.04
N PHE A 130 -33.67 2.40 -29.29
CA PHE A 130 -34.81 3.12 -29.83
C PHE A 130 -35.37 2.46 -31.10
N ASN A 131 -36.66 2.72 -31.36
CA ASN A 131 -37.31 2.33 -32.60
C ASN A 131 -36.92 3.31 -33.71
N ASP A 132 -36.01 2.90 -34.58
CA ASP A 132 -35.49 3.67 -35.71
C ASP A 132 -36.47 3.59 -36.88
N ILE A 133 -37.37 4.58 -36.96
CA ILE A 133 -38.51 4.57 -37.89
C ILE A 133 -38.02 4.84 -39.31
N ASP A 134 -37.10 5.78 -39.48
CA ASP A 134 -36.60 6.21 -40.79
C ASP A 134 -35.36 5.43 -41.26
N GLY A 135 -34.74 4.64 -40.37
CA GLY A 135 -33.60 3.77 -40.65
C GLY A 135 -32.27 4.51 -40.75
N ASN A 136 -32.18 5.73 -40.21
CA ASN A 136 -30.99 6.57 -40.32
C ASN A 136 -29.97 6.36 -39.17
N ALA A 137 -30.30 5.52 -38.19
CA ALA A 137 -29.49 5.21 -37.01
C ALA A 137 -29.18 6.42 -36.10
N LEU A 138 -30.01 7.46 -36.10
CA LEU A 138 -29.93 8.64 -35.25
C LEU A 138 -31.28 8.88 -34.58
N VAL A 139 -31.27 9.12 -33.28
CA VAL A 139 -32.50 9.39 -32.53
C VAL A 139 -33.15 10.69 -32.97
N ASN A 140 -34.37 10.60 -33.47
CA ASN A 140 -35.24 11.73 -33.77
C ASN A 140 -36.15 12.04 -32.57
N GLU A 141 -35.79 13.03 -31.75
CA GLU A 141 -36.55 13.41 -30.55
C GLU A 141 -38.05 13.65 -30.86
N GLY A 142 -38.91 12.94 -30.13
CA GLY A 142 -40.37 13.08 -30.22
C GLY A 142 -41.06 12.25 -31.31
N LEU A 143 -40.31 11.69 -32.27
CA LEU A 143 -40.84 10.75 -33.26
C LEU A 143 -40.39 9.31 -32.97
N GLU A 144 -39.14 9.15 -32.54
CA GLU A 144 -38.55 7.85 -32.20
C GLU A 144 -38.53 7.68 -30.69
N THR A 145 -38.94 6.50 -30.24
CA THR A 145 -39.16 6.20 -28.82
C THR A 145 -38.26 5.07 -28.36
N ALA A 146 -37.99 5.04 -27.05
CA ALA A 146 -37.29 3.94 -26.41
C ALA A 146 -38.01 2.61 -26.64
N LEU A 147 -37.24 1.55 -26.87
CA LEU A 147 -37.72 0.23 -27.22
C LEU A 147 -37.44 -0.76 -26.08
N ALA A 148 -38.51 -1.30 -25.50
CA ALA A 148 -38.41 -2.30 -24.44
C ALA A 148 -38.09 -3.71 -24.95
N GLY A 149 -37.61 -4.56 -24.05
CA GLY A 149 -37.45 -5.99 -24.27
C GLY A 149 -36.11 -6.41 -24.87
N GLY A 150 -35.25 -5.45 -25.23
CA GLY A 150 -33.84 -5.68 -25.48
C GLY A 150 -33.07 -5.94 -24.19
N ALA A 151 -31.81 -6.36 -24.32
CA ALA A 151 -30.91 -6.56 -23.19
C ALA A 151 -29.57 -5.88 -23.46
N ILE A 152 -29.12 -5.05 -22.54
CA ILE A 152 -27.84 -4.35 -22.58
C ILE A 152 -26.81 -5.18 -21.81
N SER A 153 -25.58 -5.24 -22.31
CA SER A 153 -24.42 -5.78 -21.60
C SER A 153 -23.26 -4.80 -21.67
N VAL A 154 -22.77 -4.41 -20.50
CA VAL A 154 -21.63 -3.52 -20.31
C VAL A 154 -20.51 -4.32 -19.66
N THR A 155 -19.40 -4.50 -20.38
CA THR A 155 -18.25 -5.27 -19.89
C THR A 155 -16.97 -4.47 -20.01
N GLU A 156 -16.22 -4.37 -18.91
CA GLU A 156 -14.90 -3.73 -18.90
C GLU A 156 -13.85 -4.68 -19.50
N ARG A 157 -12.87 -4.13 -20.23
CA ARG A 157 -11.83 -4.91 -20.92
C ARG A 157 -10.99 -5.81 -20.00
N ASN A 158 -10.81 -5.39 -18.75
CA ASN A 158 -10.09 -6.17 -17.73
C ASN A 158 -10.97 -7.25 -17.06
N GLY A 159 -12.27 -7.32 -17.41
CA GLY A 159 -13.25 -8.27 -16.88
C GLY A 159 -13.70 -7.98 -15.45
N LYS A 160 -13.36 -6.82 -14.88
CA LYS A 160 -13.71 -6.47 -13.50
C LYS A 160 -15.18 -6.05 -13.36
N VAL A 161 -15.72 -5.35 -14.36
CA VAL A 161 -17.16 -5.03 -14.46
C VAL A 161 -17.80 -5.85 -15.57
N SER A 162 -18.93 -6.46 -15.27
CA SER A 162 -19.80 -7.14 -16.24
C SER A 162 -21.24 -7.03 -15.75
N GLU A 163 -21.95 -6.03 -16.26
CA GLU A 163 -23.32 -5.71 -15.88
C GLU A 163 -24.26 -5.91 -17.06
N THR A 164 -25.51 -6.27 -16.76
CA THR A 164 -26.55 -6.47 -17.76
C THR A 164 -27.86 -5.93 -17.27
N GLU A 165 -28.59 -5.25 -18.14
CA GLU A 165 -29.91 -4.72 -17.83
C GLU A 165 -30.86 -4.87 -19.01
N LYS A 166 -32.18 -4.79 -18.78
CA LYS A 166 -33.17 -4.84 -19.86
C LYS A 166 -33.56 -3.43 -20.27
N THR A 167 -33.76 -3.23 -21.57
CA THR A 167 -34.24 -1.94 -22.07
C THR A 167 -35.71 -1.75 -21.71
N ASN A 168 -36.10 -0.50 -21.48
CA ASN A 168 -37.46 -0.11 -21.18
C ASN A 168 -38.07 0.69 -22.36
N ALA A 169 -39.38 0.99 -22.31
CA ALA A 169 -40.11 1.66 -23.38
C ALA A 169 -40.28 3.18 -23.14
N VAL A 170 -39.56 3.74 -22.17
CA VAL A 170 -39.76 5.12 -21.69
C VAL A 170 -38.50 5.95 -21.91
N GLU A 171 -37.36 5.49 -21.41
CA GLU A 171 -36.10 6.24 -21.35
C GLU A 171 -34.87 5.34 -21.50
N GLU A 172 -33.70 5.98 -21.62
CA GLU A 172 -32.40 5.33 -21.60
C GLU A 172 -32.15 4.59 -20.27
N THR A 173 -31.41 3.48 -20.31
CA THR A 173 -31.06 2.69 -19.13
C THR A 173 -29.63 3.01 -18.71
N CYS A 174 -29.43 3.45 -17.47
CA CYS A 174 -28.15 3.97 -17.00
C CYS A 174 -27.45 3.05 -16.00
N PHE A 175 -26.16 2.85 -16.21
CA PHE A 175 -25.22 2.17 -15.32
C PHE A 175 -24.39 3.22 -14.61
N SER A 176 -24.57 3.33 -13.29
CA SER A 176 -23.89 4.32 -12.47
C SER A 176 -22.67 3.75 -11.76
N GLU A 177 -21.80 4.65 -11.29
CA GLU A 177 -20.62 4.30 -10.51
C GLU A 177 -19.61 3.39 -11.25
N LEU A 178 -19.58 3.44 -12.59
CA LEU A 178 -18.65 2.66 -13.39
C LEU A 178 -17.22 3.21 -13.24
N PRO A 179 -16.21 2.41 -12.85
CA PRO A 179 -14.82 2.84 -12.83
C PRO A 179 -14.35 3.33 -14.21
N GLU A 180 -13.45 4.31 -14.25
CA GLU A 180 -12.80 4.68 -15.51
C GLU A 180 -12.08 3.48 -16.16
N GLY A 181 -12.22 3.35 -17.48
CA GLY A 181 -11.69 2.18 -18.18
C GLY A 181 -12.16 2.08 -19.64
N ASP A 182 -11.68 1.03 -20.31
CA ASP A 182 -12.14 0.68 -21.66
C ASP A 182 -13.30 -0.32 -21.55
N TYR A 183 -14.46 0.04 -22.07
CA TYR A 183 -15.68 -0.77 -22.01
C TYR A 183 -16.12 -1.25 -23.38
N THR A 184 -16.66 -2.45 -23.43
CA THR A 184 -17.46 -2.98 -24.54
C THR A 184 -18.93 -2.93 -24.13
N ILE A 185 -19.71 -2.13 -24.86
CA ILE A 185 -21.16 -2.04 -24.71
C ILE A 185 -21.77 -2.85 -25.84
N SER A 186 -22.77 -3.68 -25.52
CA SER A 186 -23.54 -4.41 -26.52
C SER A 186 -25.02 -4.44 -26.16
N VAL A 187 -25.87 -4.52 -27.17
CA VAL A 187 -27.31 -4.64 -27.01
C VAL A 187 -27.85 -5.85 -27.80
N ALA A 188 -28.70 -6.62 -27.16
CA ALA A 188 -29.52 -7.64 -27.79
C ALA A 188 -30.82 -6.98 -28.26
N ILE A 189 -31.12 -7.12 -29.55
CA ILE A 189 -32.34 -6.60 -30.15
C ILE A 189 -33.52 -7.50 -29.75
N PRO A 190 -34.67 -6.92 -29.34
CA PRO A 190 -35.86 -7.69 -29.01
C PRO A 190 -36.40 -8.46 -30.22
N GLU A 191 -37.20 -9.49 -29.94
CA GLU A 191 -37.91 -10.23 -30.97
C GLU A 191 -38.79 -9.29 -31.80
N GLY A 192 -38.85 -9.54 -33.11
CA GLY A 192 -39.65 -8.72 -34.02
C GLY A 192 -38.97 -7.45 -34.50
N TYR A 193 -37.74 -7.17 -34.09
CA TYR A 193 -36.96 -6.05 -34.57
C TYR A 193 -35.66 -6.51 -35.23
N ASN A 194 -35.19 -5.74 -36.21
CA ASN A 194 -33.89 -5.89 -36.83
C ASN A 194 -33.01 -4.68 -36.45
N PRO A 195 -31.73 -4.88 -36.13
CA PRO A 195 -30.83 -3.76 -35.87
C PRO A 195 -30.64 -2.92 -37.14
N THR A 196 -30.69 -1.60 -36.99
CA THR A 196 -30.36 -0.65 -38.07
C THR A 196 -28.90 -0.19 -38.01
N MET A 197 -28.20 -0.50 -36.92
CA MET A 197 -26.79 -0.19 -36.71
C MET A 197 -26.02 -1.34 -36.04
N ARG A 198 -24.73 -1.12 -35.77
CA ARG A 198 -23.91 -2.10 -35.03
C ARG A 198 -24.45 -2.22 -33.60
N THR A 199 -24.63 -3.44 -33.12
CA THR A 199 -25.15 -3.73 -31.79
C THR A 199 -24.08 -3.80 -30.71
N SER A 200 -22.84 -3.41 -31.02
CA SER A 200 -21.74 -3.37 -30.08
C SER A 200 -20.70 -2.31 -30.45
N ILE A 201 -20.20 -1.62 -29.42
CA ILE A 201 -19.20 -0.58 -29.50
C ILE A 201 -18.20 -0.70 -28.35
N GLU A 202 -16.95 -0.34 -28.63
CA GLU A 202 -15.90 -0.17 -27.64
C GLU A 202 -15.67 1.32 -27.42
N LEU A 203 -15.70 1.78 -26.16
CA LEU A 203 -15.44 3.17 -25.82
C LEU A 203 -14.69 3.28 -24.48
N LYS A 204 -13.92 4.36 -24.34
CA LYS A 204 -13.22 4.66 -23.10
C LYS A 204 -14.12 5.54 -22.21
N VAL A 205 -14.52 5.00 -21.07
CA VAL A 205 -15.27 5.72 -20.03
C VAL A 205 -14.26 6.46 -19.15
N THR A 206 -14.42 7.78 -19.04
CA THR A 206 -13.57 8.64 -18.20
C THR A 206 -14.32 9.02 -16.93
N ALA A 207 -13.62 9.05 -15.80
CA ALA A 207 -14.18 9.46 -14.52
C ALA A 207 -14.85 10.85 -14.59
N GLY A 208 -16.07 10.94 -14.04
CA GLY A 208 -16.86 12.18 -13.97
C GLY A 208 -17.71 12.47 -15.21
N ASP A 209 -17.56 11.70 -16.29
CA ASP A 209 -18.38 11.87 -17.49
C ASP A 209 -19.71 11.13 -17.37
N THR A 210 -20.74 11.65 -18.04
CA THR A 210 -21.97 10.92 -18.36
C THR A 210 -21.95 10.61 -19.84
N THR A 211 -21.69 9.36 -20.20
CA THR A 211 -21.63 8.93 -21.60
C THR A 211 -22.97 8.37 -22.03
N LYS A 212 -23.49 8.83 -23.18
CA LYS A 212 -24.71 8.31 -23.80
C LYS A 212 -24.37 7.52 -25.05
N VAL A 213 -24.97 6.34 -25.19
CA VAL A 213 -24.78 5.46 -26.35
C VAL A 213 -26.15 5.00 -26.85
N ASP A 214 -26.40 5.25 -28.12
CA ASP A 214 -27.68 4.93 -28.74
C ASP A 214 -27.55 3.74 -29.68
N PHE A 215 -28.58 2.90 -29.70
CA PHE A 215 -28.74 1.76 -30.59
C PHE A 215 -30.10 1.80 -31.28
N GLY A 216 -30.09 1.74 -32.61
CA GLY A 216 -31.31 1.75 -33.43
C GLY A 216 -31.75 0.34 -33.83
N ALA A 217 -33.07 0.11 -33.79
CA ALA A 217 -33.69 -1.08 -34.34
C ALA A 217 -35.03 -0.75 -35.01
N GLN A 218 -35.36 -1.43 -36.10
CA GLN A 218 -36.58 -1.23 -36.85
C GLN A 218 -37.44 -2.50 -36.85
N ILE A 219 -38.76 -2.35 -36.89
CA ILE A 219 -39.68 -3.50 -36.94
C ILE A 219 -39.35 -4.42 -38.12
N SER A 220 -39.22 -5.70 -37.84
CA SER A 220 -39.05 -6.73 -38.86
C SER A 220 -40.34 -6.83 -39.65
N GLY A 221 -40.30 -6.62 -40.96
CA GLY A 221 -41.47 -6.68 -41.85
C GLY A 221 -42.21 -8.03 -41.91
N ASN A 222 -41.85 -9.00 -41.07
CA ASN A 222 -42.54 -10.27 -40.89
C ASN A 222 -43.49 -10.30 -39.68
N ILE A 223 -43.61 -9.22 -38.91
CA ILE A 223 -44.59 -9.12 -37.82
C ILE A 223 -45.72 -8.19 -38.22
N VAL A 224 -46.81 -8.81 -38.69
CA VAL A 224 -48.14 -8.20 -38.71
C VAL A 224 -48.78 -8.54 -37.36
N ASP A 225 -48.55 -7.71 -36.34
CA ASP A 225 -49.34 -7.77 -35.12
C ASP A 225 -50.57 -6.87 -35.30
N GLU A 226 -51.67 -7.47 -35.75
CA GLU A 226 -53.00 -6.90 -35.58
C GLU A 226 -53.51 -7.29 -34.18
N PRO A 227 -53.86 -6.33 -33.29
CA PRO A 227 -54.23 -6.65 -31.92
C PRO A 227 -55.66 -7.20 -31.87
N GLY A 228 -55.83 -8.49 -31.54
CA GLY A 228 -57.12 -8.97 -31.02
C GLY A 228 -57.64 -10.35 -31.41
N THR A 229 -56.84 -11.30 -31.90
CA THR A 229 -57.32 -12.68 -32.09
C THR A 229 -56.48 -13.71 -31.31
N PRO A 230 -57.09 -14.76 -30.71
CA PRO A 230 -56.35 -15.77 -29.98
C PRO A 230 -55.40 -16.49 -30.94
N VAL A 231 -54.12 -16.49 -30.61
CA VAL A 231 -53.06 -17.15 -31.40
C VAL A 231 -53.34 -18.65 -31.48
N GLU A 232 -53.87 -19.09 -32.62
CA GLU A 232 -53.81 -20.49 -33.00
C GLU A 232 -52.41 -20.74 -33.56
N VAL A 233 -51.59 -21.50 -32.83
CA VAL A 233 -50.26 -21.93 -33.26
C VAL A 233 -50.43 -22.81 -34.49
N THR A 234 -50.45 -22.20 -35.67
CA THR A 234 -50.37 -22.93 -36.93
C THR A 234 -48.93 -23.41 -37.06
N ASN A 235 -48.72 -24.62 -36.55
CA ASN A 235 -47.57 -25.44 -36.88
C ASN A 235 -47.57 -25.61 -38.41
N ASN A 236 -46.86 -24.73 -39.13
CA ASN A 236 -46.59 -24.85 -40.55
C ASN A 236 -45.61 -26.01 -40.80
N LYS A 237 -46.04 -27.23 -40.49
CA LYS A 237 -45.42 -28.45 -40.99
C LYS A 237 -45.84 -28.56 -42.45
N SER A 238 -44.94 -28.19 -43.36
CA SER A 238 -45.21 -28.27 -44.79
C SER A 238 -45.61 -29.70 -45.18
N PRO A 239 -46.88 -29.96 -45.57
CA PRO A 239 -47.35 -31.31 -45.89
C PRO A 239 -46.57 -31.90 -47.07
N ILE A 240 -46.03 -31.05 -47.94
CA ILE A 240 -45.18 -31.43 -49.08
C ILE A 240 -43.90 -32.13 -48.62
N LEU A 241 -43.27 -31.68 -47.53
CA LEU A 241 -42.02 -32.28 -47.04
C LEU A 241 -42.28 -33.64 -46.37
N GLY A 242 -43.42 -33.80 -45.70
CA GLY A 242 -43.86 -35.08 -45.16
C GLY A 242 -44.15 -36.11 -46.26
N ILE A 243 -44.79 -35.68 -47.35
CA ILE A 243 -45.07 -36.54 -48.51
C ILE A 243 -43.77 -36.97 -49.20
N LEU A 244 -42.83 -36.03 -49.42
CA LEU A 244 -41.51 -36.35 -49.98
C LEU A 244 -40.72 -37.32 -49.09
N GLY A 245 -40.73 -37.13 -47.77
CA GLY A 245 -40.10 -38.04 -46.82
C GLY A 245 -40.66 -39.46 -46.90
N ILE A 246 -42.00 -39.59 -46.97
CA ILE A 246 -42.67 -40.90 -47.09
C ILE A 246 -42.28 -41.59 -48.41
N LEU A 247 -42.23 -40.85 -49.52
CA LEU A 247 -41.84 -41.40 -50.82
C LEU A 247 -40.40 -41.94 -50.83
N VAL A 248 -39.46 -41.23 -50.19
CA VAL A 248 -38.07 -41.68 -50.07
C VAL A 248 -37.97 -42.97 -49.24
N VAL A 249 -38.72 -43.09 -48.15
CA VAL A 249 -38.74 -44.29 -47.31
C VAL A 249 -39.31 -45.49 -48.08
N ILE A 250 -40.41 -45.30 -48.80
CA ILE A 250 -41.02 -46.37 -49.63
C ILE A 250 -40.04 -46.83 -50.72
N ALA A 251 -39.38 -45.90 -51.41
CA ALA A 251 -38.37 -46.23 -52.41
C ALA A 251 -37.21 -47.05 -51.81
N GLY A 252 -36.74 -46.69 -50.61
CA GLY A 252 -35.71 -47.43 -49.89
C GLY A 252 -36.12 -48.86 -49.52
N ILE A 253 -37.36 -49.06 -49.06
CA ILE A 253 -37.89 -50.38 -48.71
C ILE A 253 -37.99 -51.28 -49.96
N VAL A 254 -38.49 -50.74 -51.07
CA VAL A 254 -38.60 -51.47 -52.34
C VAL A 254 -37.22 -51.87 -52.86
N PHE A 255 -36.26 -50.95 -52.86
CA PHE A 255 -34.89 -51.25 -53.24
C PHE A 255 -34.23 -52.31 -52.34
N GLY A 256 -34.43 -52.20 -51.02
CA GLY A 256 -33.91 -53.18 -50.06
C GLY A 256 -34.49 -54.59 -50.28
N ALA A 257 -35.80 -54.71 -50.47
CA ALA A 257 -36.45 -55.98 -50.76
C ALA A 257 -35.98 -56.57 -52.10
N TYR A 258 -35.77 -55.73 -53.12
CA TYR A 258 -35.23 -56.14 -54.41
C TYR A 258 -33.79 -56.67 -54.31
N ALA A 259 -32.92 -55.96 -53.57
CA ALA A 259 -31.54 -56.38 -53.33
C ALA A 259 -31.48 -57.72 -52.58
N LEU A 260 -32.32 -57.91 -51.56
CA LEU A 260 -32.41 -59.18 -50.82
C LEU A 260 -32.90 -60.34 -51.69
N ARG A 261 -33.75 -60.07 -52.68
CA ARG A 261 -34.22 -61.08 -53.64
C ARG A 261 -33.14 -61.48 -54.63
N LEU A 262 -32.26 -60.55 -55.02
CA LEU A 262 -31.10 -60.84 -55.87
C LEU A 262 -30.03 -61.66 -55.14
N GLN A 263 -29.88 -61.50 -53.83
CA GLN A 263 -28.93 -62.28 -53.02
C GLN A 263 -29.36 -63.74 -52.78
N LYS A 264 -30.64 -64.08 -52.99
CA LYS A 264 -31.19 -65.44 -52.81
C LYS A 264 -31.21 -66.28 -54.09
N LYS A 265 -30.65 -65.78 -55.19
CA LYS A 265 -30.48 -66.48 -56.46
C LYS A 265 -29.01 -66.81 -56.67
#